data_AF-A0A949FS44-F1
#
_entry.id   AF-A0A949FS44-F1
#
_cell.length_a   1.000
_cell.length_b   1.000
_cell.length_c   1.000
_cell.angle_alpha   90.00
_cell.angle_beta   90.00
_cell.angle_gamma   90.00
#
_symmetry.space_group_name_H-M   'P 1'
#
loop_
_entity.id
_entity.type
_entity.pdbx_description
1 polymer ?
#
loop_
_entity_poly.entity_id
_entity_poly.type
_entity_poly.pdbx_seq_one_letter_code
_entity_poly.pdbx_strand_id
1 'polypeptide(L)'
;MNQHTRRSCIRLEVLEDRFVPAVEPLIGTNVETIADWSAAWTFTDAFKSSRPWISHAYNTSTGQSTWEGGGVVHVDSKGWPTQLNQWKNTQNQMIRQELGTLIFRDIGTNYPAGTYRAEWKGTGEVYWGFAARLIEQGKMSDGTNYALLNITPDAAGIYVKIATMDTTDPIREMHLWMPEYNGQKFAGQVWQPGASFSPFHPQFLQRLAPFNTIRFMDWEEING
;
A
#
# COMPACT_ATOMS: atom_id res chain seq x y z
N MET A 1 19.70 62.64 69.36
CA MET A 1 20.65 61.73 68.69
C MET A 1 19.83 60.62 68.03
N ASN A 2 19.70 60.71 66.71
CA ASN A 2 19.28 59.77 65.66
C ASN A 2 18.08 58.80 65.83
N GLN A 3 16.99 59.18 65.14
CA GLN A 3 16.27 58.48 64.06
C GLN A 3 16.23 56.94 64.04
N HIS A 4 15.04 56.36 63.83
CA HIS A 4 14.59 55.91 62.51
C HIS A 4 13.20 55.25 62.58
N THR A 5 12.18 55.95 62.04
CA THR A 5 10.87 55.39 61.71
C THR A 5 10.99 54.58 60.41
N ARG A 6 10.84 53.25 60.48
CA ARG A 6 10.79 52.39 59.29
C ARG A 6 9.39 52.45 58.69
N ARG A 7 9.27 53.07 57.52
CA ARG A 7 8.08 52.93 56.65
C ARG A 7 8.19 51.63 55.87
N SER A 8 7.25 50.72 56.07
CA SER A 8 7.07 49.53 55.26
C SER A 8 6.53 49.94 53.89
N CYS A 9 7.37 49.92 52.87
CA CYS A 9 6.94 50.09 51.49
C CYS A 9 6.56 48.72 50.93
N ILE A 10 5.27 48.50 50.67
CA ILE A 10 4.80 47.35 49.89
C ILE A 10 5.26 47.61 48.45
N ARG A 11 6.21 46.82 47.96
CA ARG A 11 6.50 46.75 46.52
C ARG A 11 5.57 45.70 45.92
N LEU A 12 4.68 46.11 45.03
CA LEU A 12 4.09 45.17 44.07
C LEU A 12 5.20 44.78 43.09
N GLU A 13 5.48 43.49 42.97
CA GLU A 13 6.18 42.97 41.78
C GLU A 13 5.32 43.27 40.55
N VAL A 14 5.93 43.89 39.55
CA VAL A 14 5.33 43.97 38.22
C VAL A 14 5.39 42.55 37.66
N LEU A 15 4.23 41.93 37.49
CA LEU A 15 4.13 40.67 36.76
C LEU A 15 4.71 40.91 35.37
N GLU A 16 5.84 40.26 35.09
CA GLU A 16 6.39 40.21 33.74
C GLU A 16 5.34 39.56 32.83
N ASP A 17 5.10 40.15 31.66
CA ASP A 17 4.28 39.50 30.64
C ASP A 17 4.94 38.17 30.32
N ARG A 18 4.26 37.07 30.71
CA ARG A 18 4.62 35.75 30.20
C ARG A 18 4.29 35.77 28.72
N PHE A 19 5.30 36.03 27.90
CA PHE A 19 5.27 35.60 26.51
C PHE A 19 5.15 34.09 26.53
N VAL A 20 3.92 33.59 26.47
CA VAL A 20 3.65 32.22 26.05
C VAL A 20 3.87 32.28 24.56
N PRO A 21 4.97 31.75 24.02
CA PRO A 21 5.06 31.62 22.58
C PRO A 21 3.86 30.76 22.19
N ALA A 22 2.94 31.32 21.41
CA ALA A 22 2.02 30.50 20.63
C ALA A 22 2.86 29.83 19.54
N VAL A 23 3.76 28.95 19.95
CA VAL A 23 4.40 27.98 19.08
C VAL A 23 3.48 26.78 19.23
N GLU A 24 2.63 26.57 18.23
CA GLU A 24 2.05 25.26 18.03
C GLU A 24 3.17 24.24 18.27
N PRO A 25 3.03 23.31 19.22
CA PRO A 25 4.12 22.40 19.53
C PRO A 25 4.54 21.75 18.21
N LEU A 26 5.80 21.92 17.83
CA LEU A 26 6.40 21.33 16.63
C LEU A 26 6.50 19.82 16.87
N ILE A 27 5.35 19.15 16.84
CA ILE A 27 5.25 17.71 17.00
C ILE A 27 5.60 17.13 15.63
N GLY A 28 6.65 16.31 15.62
CA GLY A 28 7.00 15.50 14.46
C GLY A 28 6.42 14.10 14.59
N THR A 29 6.09 13.47 13.46
CA THR A 29 5.67 12.07 13.41
C THR A 29 6.62 11.22 12.58
N ASN A 30 6.68 9.93 12.90
CA ASN A 30 7.15 8.91 11.96
C ASN A 30 6.02 8.57 10.99
N VAL A 31 6.38 8.21 9.77
CA VAL A 31 5.53 7.46 8.86
C VAL A 31 5.95 5.99 8.88
N GLU A 32 4.97 5.09 8.87
CA GLU A 32 5.22 3.64 8.93
C GLU A 32 5.84 3.10 7.65
N THR A 33 6.44 1.91 7.73
CA THR A 33 6.89 1.14 6.56
C THR A 33 5.74 0.92 5.58
N ILE A 34 6.04 0.91 4.28
CA ILE A 34 5.08 0.47 3.27
C ILE A 34 5.12 -1.06 3.20
N ALA A 35 4.11 -1.70 3.73
CA ALA A 35 3.96 -3.15 3.67
C ALA A 35 2.49 -3.53 3.50
N ASP A 36 2.25 -4.80 3.21
CA ASP A 36 0.89 -5.31 3.02
C ASP A 36 0.07 -5.27 4.31
N TRP A 37 0.73 -5.17 5.47
CA TRP A 37 0.11 -5.03 6.80
C TRP A 37 0.09 -3.59 7.32
N SER A 38 0.27 -2.58 6.46
CA SER A 38 0.24 -1.16 6.81
C SER A 38 -1.17 -0.57 6.67
N ALA A 39 -1.64 0.15 7.70
CA ALA A 39 -3.01 0.68 7.76
C ALA A 39 -3.14 2.17 7.36
N ALA A 40 -2.04 2.83 7.00
CA ALA A 40 -2.02 4.26 6.71
C ALA A 40 -2.66 4.66 5.37
N TRP A 41 -3.04 3.70 4.51
CA TRP A 41 -3.55 3.95 3.15
C TRP A 41 -2.65 4.91 2.39
N THR A 42 -1.34 4.65 2.38
CA THR A 42 -0.35 5.61 1.91
C THR A 42 -0.61 6.10 0.48
N PHE A 43 -1.00 5.20 -0.43
CA PHE A 43 -1.19 5.49 -1.84
C PHE A 43 -2.63 5.31 -2.29
N THR A 44 -3.01 6.01 -3.36
CA THR A 44 -4.28 5.78 -4.07
C THR A 44 -4.30 4.45 -4.83
N ASP A 45 -3.11 3.95 -5.20
CA ASP A 45 -2.87 2.62 -5.76
C ASP A 45 -2.39 1.67 -4.66
N ALA A 46 -3.30 0.83 -4.17
CA ALA A 46 -3.05 -0.12 -3.09
C ALA A 46 -2.01 -1.19 -3.48
N PHE A 47 -1.82 -1.45 -4.77
CA PHE A 47 -0.82 -2.44 -5.23
C PHE A 47 0.61 -2.05 -4.85
N LYS A 48 0.87 -0.74 -4.65
CA LYS A 48 2.18 -0.24 -4.18
C LYS A 48 2.55 -0.67 -2.77
N SER A 49 1.56 -1.12 -1.98
CA SER A 49 1.77 -1.70 -0.64
C SER A 49 1.80 -3.22 -0.66
N SER A 50 1.77 -3.84 -1.83
CA SER A 50 1.72 -5.30 -1.94
C SER A 50 3.02 -5.95 -1.46
N ARG A 51 2.88 -7.16 -0.92
CA ARG A 51 4.02 -8.02 -0.58
C ARG A 51 4.78 -8.42 -1.86
N PRO A 52 6.09 -8.69 -1.80
CA PRO A 52 6.78 -9.37 -2.89
C PRO A 52 6.06 -10.66 -3.32
N TRP A 53 6.23 -11.03 -4.59
CA TRP A 53 5.60 -12.21 -5.16
C TRP A 53 5.92 -13.50 -4.38
N ILE A 54 4.86 -14.22 -4.01
CA ILE A 54 4.90 -15.53 -3.37
C ILE A 54 4.84 -16.58 -4.48
N SER A 55 5.77 -17.52 -4.45
CA SER A 55 5.86 -18.60 -5.44
C SER A 55 5.05 -19.83 -5.02
N HIS A 56 3.94 -20.06 -5.70
CA HIS A 56 3.05 -21.19 -5.50
C HIS A 56 3.37 -22.32 -6.51
N ALA A 57 3.17 -23.57 -6.11
CA ALA A 57 3.20 -24.70 -7.02
C ALA A 57 1.79 -25.22 -7.29
N TYR A 58 1.38 -25.26 -8.56
CA TYR A 58 0.10 -25.78 -9.02
C TYR A 58 0.31 -27.06 -9.84
N ASN A 59 -0.25 -28.17 -9.36
CA ASN A 59 -0.22 -29.44 -10.07
C ASN A 59 -1.32 -29.46 -11.13
N THR A 60 -0.93 -29.39 -12.40
CA THR A 60 -1.89 -29.32 -13.52
C THR A 60 -2.62 -30.64 -13.75
N SER A 61 -2.10 -31.74 -13.20
CA SER A 61 -2.69 -33.07 -13.31
C SER A 61 -3.76 -33.33 -12.23
N THR A 62 -3.56 -32.81 -11.02
CA THR A 62 -4.48 -33.04 -9.89
C THR A 62 -5.35 -31.82 -9.53
N GLY A 63 -5.02 -30.63 -10.05
CA GLY A 63 -5.69 -29.37 -9.70
C GLY A 63 -5.33 -28.85 -8.31
N GLN A 64 -4.32 -29.42 -7.65
CA GLN A 64 -3.90 -29.00 -6.30
C GLN A 64 -2.88 -27.86 -6.35
N SER A 65 -3.11 -26.83 -5.54
CA SER A 65 -2.16 -25.75 -5.30
C SER A 65 -1.50 -25.90 -3.94
N THR A 66 -0.24 -25.49 -3.84
CA THR A 66 0.51 -25.32 -2.60
C THR A 66 0.85 -23.86 -2.42
N TRP A 67 0.74 -23.35 -1.18
CA TRP A 67 1.01 -21.94 -0.89
C TRP A 67 2.50 -21.58 -1.06
N GLU A 68 3.39 -22.53 -0.86
CA GLU A 68 4.84 -22.37 -1.04
C GLU A 68 5.40 -23.52 -1.86
N GLY A 69 6.61 -23.35 -2.38
CA GLY A 69 7.31 -24.40 -3.14
C GLY A 69 7.26 -24.24 -4.65
N GLY A 70 6.86 -23.06 -5.16
CA GLY A 70 6.86 -22.74 -6.59
C GLY A 70 8.25 -22.50 -7.21
N GLY A 71 9.31 -22.50 -6.41
CA GLY A 71 10.68 -22.21 -6.84
C GLY A 71 11.01 -20.71 -6.93
N VAL A 72 12.06 -20.37 -7.67
CA VAL A 72 12.56 -18.99 -7.80
C VAL A 72 11.57 -18.15 -8.61
N VAL A 73 11.29 -16.94 -8.15
CA VAL A 73 10.53 -15.93 -8.90
C VAL A 73 11.48 -15.14 -9.79
N HIS A 74 11.19 -15.07 -11.08
CA HIS A 74 11.96 -14.29 -12.05
C HIS A 74 11.24 -12.99 -12.34
N VAL A 75 11.90 -11.86 -12.05
CA VAL A 75 11.36 -10.51 -12.26
C VAL A 75 12.30 -9.64 -13.08
N ASP A 76 11.77 -8.61 -13.72
CA ASP A 76 12.54 -7.56 -14.38
C ASP A 76 13.11 -6.55 -13.36
N SER A 77 13.82 -5.53 -13.86
CA SER A 77 14.39 -4.45 -13.04
C SER A 77 13.37 -3.62 -12.24
N LYS A 78 12.07 -3.74 -12.56
CA LYS A 78 10.96 -3.05 -11.88
C LYS A 78 10.18 -4.01 -10.96
N GLY A 79 10.58 -5.27 -10.85
CA GLY A 79 9.90 -6.27 -10.04
C GLY A 79 8.71 -6.96 -10.72
N TRP A 80 8.50 -6.76 -12.02
CA TRP A 80 7.43 -7.44 -12.76
C TRP A 80 7.83 -8.86 -13.14
N PRO A 81 6.97 -9.88 -12.92
CA PRO A 81 7.26 -11.24 -13.34
C PRO A 81 7.51 -11.36 -14.84
N THR A 82 8.53 -12.11 -15.22
CA THR A 82 8.88 -12.30 -16.65
C THR A 82 8.54 -13.69 -17.17
N GLN A 83 8.41 -14.68 -16.28
CA GLN A 83 8.03 -16.05 -16.62
C GLN A 83 7.40 -16.79 -15.43
N LEU A 84 6.69 -17.87 -15.73
CA LEU A 84 6.24 -18.88 -14.76
C LEU A 84 6.97 -20.19 -15.05
N ASN A 85 7.66 -20.73 -14.05
CA ASN A 85 8.39 -21.99 -14.19
C ASN A 85 7.45 -23.18 -14.39
N GLN A 86 7.92 -24.20 -15.10
CA GLN A 86 7.25 -25.51 -15.20
C GLN A 86 8.26 -26.63 -14.98
N TRP A 87 7.87 -27.64 -14.23
CA TRP A 87 8.71 -28.81 -13.95
C TRP A 87 7.85 -30.04 -13.69
N LYS A 88 8.50 -31.20 -13.52
CA LYS A 88 7.83 -32.42 -13.08
C LYS A 88 8.19 -32.75 -11.64
N ASN A 89 7.19 -33.11 -10.84
CA ASN A 89 7.43 -33.62 -9.49
C ASN A 89 7.98 -35.06 -9.50
N THR A 90 8.23 -35.63 -8.33
CA THR A 90 8.74 -37.00 -8.15
C THR A 90 7.84 -38.08 -8.75
N GLN A 91 6.56 -37.79 -8.95
CA GLN A 91 5.56 -38.68 -9.56
C GLN A 91 5.41 -38.43 -11.07
N ASN A 92 6.34 -37.68 -11.69
CA ASN A 92 6.33 -37.33 -13.12
C ASN A 92 5.08 -36.52 -13.55
N GLN A 93 4.42 -35.84 -12.60
CA GLN A 93 3.28 -34.96 -12.85
C GLN A 93 3.76 -33.54 -13.14
N MET A 94 3.11 -32.87 -14.09
CA MET A 94 3.44 -31.49 -14.44
C MET A 94 3.01 -30.52 -13.35
N ILE A 95 3.96 -29.71 -12.90
CA ILE A 95 3.75 -28.59 -11.99
C ILE A 95 4.00 -27.29 -12.74
N ARG A 96 3.13 -26.31 -12.52
CA ARG A 96 3.25 -24.94 -13.00
C ARG A 96 3.40 -24.02 -11.81
N GLN A 97 4.33 -23.08 -11.90
CA GLN A 97 4.44 -21.99 -10.95
C GLN A 97 3.26 -21.03 -11.12
N GLU A 98 2.68 -20.58 -10.02
CA GLU A 98 1.76 -19.45 -9.98
C GLU A 98 2.33 -18.41 -9.02
N LEU A 99 2.07 -17.12 -9.26
CA LEU A 99 2.61 -16.04 -8.44
C LEU A 99 1.48 -15.32 -7.73
N GLY A 100 1.54 -15.26 -6.41
CA GLY A 100 0.56 -14.55 -5.60
C GLY A 100 1.16 -13.33 -4.91
N THR A 101 0.34 -12.35 -4.58
CA THR A 101 0.71 -11.27 -3.67
C THR A 101 -0.48 -10.90 -2.78
N LEU A 102 -0.16 -10.32 -1.63
CA LEU A 102 -1.10 -9.91 -0.60
C LEU A 102 -1.07 -8.40 -0.44
N ILE A 103 -2.23 -7.83 -0.16
CA ILE A 103 -2.46 -6.40 0.09
C ILE A 103 -3.42 -6.29 1.28
N PHE A 104 -3.16 -5.36 2.21
CA PHE A 104 -3.99 -5.16 3.42
C PHE A 104 -4.15 -6.42 4.29
N ARG A 105 -3.07 -7.18 4.46
CA ARG A 105 -3.05 -8.42 5.23
C ARG A 105 -2.98 -8.14 6.74
N ASP A 106 -3.76 -8.89 7.52
CA ASP A 106 -3.76 -8.89 8.99
C ASP A 106 -4.05 -7.52 9.66
N ILE A 107 -4.62 -6.57 8.91
CA ILE A 107 -5.06 -5.26 9.43
C ILE A 107 -6.56 -5.22 9.75
N GLY A 108 -7.23 -6.36 9.78
CA GLY A 108 -8.67 -6.45 10.05
C GLY A 108 -9.49 -5.67 9.01
N THR A 109 -10.42 -4.84 9.45
CA THR A 109 -11.26 -4.03 8.56
C THR A 109 -10.69 -2.63 8.27
N ASN A 110 -9.40 -2.41 8.52
CA ASN A 110 -8.77 -1.08 8.43
C ASN A 110 -8.34 -0.71 7.00
N TYR A 111 -9.17 -1.00 6.00
CA TYR A 111 -9.05 -0.55 4.61
C TYR A 111 -10.45 -0.34 4.02
N PRO A 112 -10.63 0.54 3.02
CA PRO A 112 -11.96 0.93 2.61
C PRO A 112 -12.70 -0.23 1.94
N ALA A 113 -13.97 -0.39 2.29
CA ALA A 113 -14.88 -1.21 1.51
C ALA A 113 -15.27 -0.49 0.21
N GLY A 114 -15.74 -1.25 -0.78
CA GLY A 114 -16.33 -0.71 -2.00
C GLY A 114 -15.67 -1.23 -3.27
N THR A 115 -15.93 -0.55 -4.38
CA THR A 115 -15.45 -0.97 -5.69
C THR A 115 -14.04 -0.46 -5.94
N TYR A 116 -13.10 -1.38 -6.01
CA TYR A 116 -11.74 -1.14 -6.46
C TYR A 116 -11.66 -1.40 -7.96
N ARG A 117 -10.70 -0.74 -8.61
CA ARG A 117 -10.38 -0.98 -10.01
C ARG A 117 -8.96 -1.51 -10.11
N ALA A 118 -8.79 -2.63 -10.78
CA ALA A 118 -7.47 -3.12 -11.16
C ALA A 118 -7.26 -2.88 -12.66
N GLU A 119 -6.04 -2.55 -13.05
CA GLU A 119 -5.61 -2.58 -14.46
C GLU A 119 -4.20 -3.16 -14.55
N TRP A 120 -3.90 -3.79 -15.68
CA TRP A 120 -2.57 -4.35 -15.96
C TRP A 120 -2.38 -4.54 -17.46
N LYS A 121 -1.12 -4.59 -17.89
CA LYS A 121 -0.73 -5.01 -19.24
C LYS A 121 -0.26 -6.45 -19.24
N GLY A 122 -0.21 -7.06 -20.41
CA GLY A 122 0.22 -8.44 -20.59
C GLY A 122 -0.92 -9.40 -20.88
N THR A 123 -0.55 -10.62 -21.21
CA THR A 123 -1.45 -11.71 -21.56
C THR A 123 -1.28 -12.85 -20.55
N GLY A 124 -2.38 -13.27 -19.94
CA GLY A 124 -2.40 -14.27 -18.88
C GLY A 124 -3.67 -14.20 -18.05
N GLU A 125 -3.79 -15.09 -17.07
CA GLU A 125 -4.93 -15.16 -16.16
C GLU A 125 -4.58 -14.58 -14.79
N VAL A 126 -5.30 -13.54 -14.39
CA VAL A 126 -5.23 -12.95 -13.04
C VAL A 126 -6.47 -13.35 -12.25
N TYR A 127 -6.25 -13.88 -11.06
CA TYR A 127 -7.27 -14.29 -10.11
C TYR A 127 -7.29 -13.34 -8.90
N TRP A 128 -8.50 -13.09 -8.39
CA TRP A 128 -8.77 -12.21 -7.26
C TRP A 128 -9.43 -13.01 -6.14
N GLY A 129 -8.88 -12.93 -4.93
CA GLY A 129 -9.34 -13.73 -3.79
C GLY A 129 -9.43 -12.97 -2.47
N PHE A 130 -9.76 -13.73 -1.42
CA PHE A 130 -9.94 -13.24 -0.04
C PHE A 130 -11.04 -12.19 0.05
N ALA A 131 -10.75 -10.95 0.44
CA ALA A 131 -11.74 -9.87 0.53
C ALA A 131 -12.30 -9.44 -0.85
N ALA A 132 -11.63 -9.80 -1.95
CA ALA A 132 -12.01 -9.38 -3.29
C ALA A 132 -13.02 -10.33 -3.94
N ARG A 133 -14.06 -9.74 -4.54
CA ARG A 133 -15.01 -10.43 -5.42
C ARG A 133 -15.05 -9.73 -6.77
N LEU A 134 -14.78 -10.48 -7.83
CA LEU A 134 -14.83 -9.97 -9.20
C LEU A 134 -16.27 -9.58 -9.57
N ILE A 135 -16.46 -8.34 -10.03
CA ILE A 135 -17.73 -7.83 -10.58
C ILE A 135 -17.71 -8.00 -12.10
N GLU A 136 -16.69 -7.44 -12.74
CA GLU A 136 -16.47 -7.51 -14.18
C GLU A 136 -14.98 -7.41 -14.49
N GLN A 137 -14.58 -7.91 -15.65
CA GLN A 137 -13.25 -7.71 -16.21
C GLN A 137 -13.32 -7.67 -17.72
N GLY A 138 -12.32 -7.05 -18.34
CA GLY A 138 -12.22 -6.98 -19.78
C GLY A 138 -10.92 -6.34 -20.23
N LYS A 139 -10.92 -5.91 -21.49
CA LYS A 139 -9.80 -5.23 -22.12
C LYS A 139 -10.27 -3.89 -22.66
N MET A 140 -9.55 -2.84 -22.33
CA MET A 140 -9.77 -1.50 -22.86
C MET A 140 -9.28 -1.41 -24.31
N SER A 141 -9.70 -0.37 -25.03
CA SER A 141 -9.36 -0.16 -26.44
C SER A 141 -7.86 0.00 -26.71
N ASP A 142 -7.10 0.44 -25.71
CA ASP A 142 -5.64 0.58 -25.75
C ASP A 142 -4.89 -0.74 -25.47
N GLY A 143 -5.62 -1.83 -25.21
CA GLY A 143 -5.07 -3.14 -24.88
C GLY A 143 -4.79 -3.36 -23.40
N THR A 144 -5.06 -2.39 -22.53
CA THR A 144 -4.92 -2.56 -21.07
C THR A 144 -6.06 -3.44 -20.53
N ASN A 145 -5.75 -4.45 -19.74
CA ASN A 145 -6.76 -5.26 -19.07
C ASN A 145 -7.29 -4.50 -17.85
N TYR A 146 -8.55 -4.72 -17.49
CA TYR A 146 -9.14 -4.16 -16.27
C TYR A 146 -10.00 -5.18 -15.53
N ALA A 147 -10.18 -4.97 -14.23
CA ALA A 147 -11.17 -5.65 -13.41
C ALA A 147 -11.80 -4.66 -12.41
N LEU A 148 -13.11 -4.77 -12.19
CA LEU A 148 -13.80 -4.14 -11.07
C LEU A 148 -14.02 -5.17 -9.96
N LEU A 149 -13.60 -4.83 -8.75
CA LEU A 149 -13.60 -5.73 -7.61
C LEU A 149 -14.44 -5.12 -6.48
N ASN A 150 -15.46 -5.84 -6.02
CA ASN A 150 -16.13 -5.50 -4.78
C ASN A 150 -15.27 -5.99 -3.62
N ILE A 151 -14.79 -5.08 -2.78
CA ILE A 151 -13.98 -5.38 -1.61
C ILE A 151 -14.82 -5.30 -0.35
N THR A 152 -14.89 -6.41 0.40
CA THR A 152 -15.44 -6.47 1.76
C THR A 152 -14.28 -6.67 2.73
N PRO A 153 -13.88 -5.65 3.51
CA PRO A 153 -12.68 -5.72 4.33
C PRO A 153 -12.71 -6.83 5.40
N ASP A 154 -11.62 -7.57 5.54
CA ASP A 154 -11.38 -8.57 6.57
C ASP A 154 -9.86 -8.76 6.81
N ALA A 155 -9.49 -9.54 7.83
CA ALA A 155 -8.09 -9.75 8.16
C ALA A 155 -7.29 -10.53 7.10
N ALA A 156 -7.95 -11.26 6.18
CA ALA A 156 -7.24 -11.97 5.12
C ALA A 156 -6.69 -11.01 4.06
N GLY A 157 -7.27 -9.82 3.94
CA GLY A 157 -6.85 -8.80 2.98
C GLY A 157 -7.28 -9.15 1.56
N ILE A 158 -6.57 -8.62 0.57
CA ILE A 158 -6.79 -8.88 -0.85
C ILE A 158 -5.67 -9.78 -1.36
N TYR A 159 -6.04 -10.83 -2.09
CA TYR A 159 -5.10 -11.70 -2.76
C TYR A 159 -5.20 -11.56 -4.27
N VAL A 160 -4.06 -11.34 -4.92
CA VAL A 160 -3.92 -11.29 -6.38
C VAL A 160 -3.02 -12.44 -6.81
N LYS A 161 -3.44 -13.22 -7.80
CA LYS A 161 -2.66 -14.35 -8.30
C LYS A 161 -2.56 -14.34 -9.82
N ILE A 162 -1.35 -14.44 -10.34
CA ILE A 162 -1.07 -14.75 -11.75
C ILE A 162 -1.03 -16.27 -11.89
N ALA A 163 -2.07 -16.84 -12.51
CA ALA A 163 -2.21 -18.28 -12.70
C ALA A 163 -1.53 -18.76 -14.00
N THR A 164 -1.57 -17.93 -15.04
CA THR A 164 -0.90 -18.16 -16.33
C THR A 164 -0.35 -16.85 -16.87
N MET A 165 0.69 -16.93 -17.71
CA MET A 165 1.34 -15.76 -18.31
C MET A 165 2.02 -16.15 -19.62
N ASP A 166 1.87 -15.30 -20.64
CA ASP A 166 2.64 -15.36 -21.88
C ASP A 166 4.01 -14.71 -21.65
N THR A 167 5.10 -15.44 -21.91
CA THR A 167 6.47 -14.92 -21.75
C THR A 167 6.85 -13.86 -22.78
N THR A 168 6.14 -13.79 -23.91
CA THR A 168 6.35 -12.78 -24.96
C THR A 168 5.56 -11.50 -24.70
N ASP A 169 4.52 -11.56 -23.86
CA ASP A 169 3.75 -10.41 -23.38
C ASP A 169 3.42 -10.57 -21.88
N PRO A 170 4.45 -10.49 -21.00
CA PRO A 170 4.29 -10.80 -19.58
C PRO A 170 3.41 -9.77 -18.86
N ILE A 171 2.78 -10.21 -17.77
CA ILE A 171 1.96 -9.35 -16.91
C ILE A 171 2.84 -8.32 -16.21
N ARG A 172 2.48 -7.05 -16.37
CA ARG A 172 3.24 -5.90 -15.88
C ARG A 172 2.34 -4.69 -15.66
N GLU A 173 2.88 -3.66 -15.01
CA GLU A 173 2.16 -2.40 -14.76
C GLU A 173 0.80 -2.65 -14.09
N MET A 174 0.77 -3.56 -13.10
CA MET A 174 -0.44 -3.82 -12.33
C MET A 174 -0.68 -2.72 -11.32
N HIS A 175 -1.91 -2.22 -11.33
CA HIS A 175 -2.42 -1.21 -10.43
C HIS A 175 -3.70 -1.72 -9.78
N LEU A 176 -3.94 -1.34 -8.53
CA LEU A 176 -5.18 -1.60 -7.81
C LEU A 176 -5.63 -0.31 -7.11
N TRP A 177 -6.41 0.50 -7.82
CA TRP A 177 -6.90 1.77 -7.29
C TRP A 177 -7.99 1.55 -6.26
N MET A 178 -7.82 2.25 -5.15
CA MET A 178 -8.80 2.34 -4.07
C MET A 178 -10.11 3.01 -4.55
N PRO A 179 -11.22 2.84 -3.82
CA PRO A 179 -12.49 3.51 -4.13
C PRO A 179 -12.32 5.03 -4.12
N GLU A 180 -13.25 5.73 -4.75
CA GLU A 180 -13.24 7.20 -4.68
C GLU A 180 -13.31 7.71 -3.25
N TYR A 181 -12.67 8.84 -3.00
CA TYR A 181 -12.64 9.49 -1.68
C TYR A 181 -13.00 10.97 -1.84
N ASN A 182 -14.05 11.43 -1.16
CA ASN A 182 -14.55 12.81 -1.25
C ASN A 182 -14.78 13.30 -2.70
N GLY A 183 -15.28 12.42 -3.57
CA GLY A 183 -15.53 12.72 -4.99
C GLY A 183 -14.29 12.67 -5.90
N GLN A 184 -13.10 12.40 -5.35
CA GLN A 184 -11.88 12.20 -6.12
C GLN A 184 -11.78 10.74 -6.58
N LYS A 185 -11.70 10.53 -7.90
CA LYS A 185 -11.43 9.24 -8.51
C LYS A 185 -9.92 9.08 -8.77
N PHE A 186 -9.42 7.86 -8.59
CA PHE A 186 -7.99 7.57 -8.69
C PHE A 186 -7.61 6.71 -9.90
N ALA A 187 -8.56 5.93 -10.44
CA ALA A 187 -8.28 5.01 -11.53
C ALA A 187 -7.63 5.69 -12.74
N GLY A 188 -6.58 5.07 -13.27
CA GLY A 188 -5.77 5.61 -14.37
C GLY A 188 -4.76 6.70 -13.97
N GLN A 189 -4.74 7.16 -12.71
CA GLN A 189 -3.77 8.15 -12.24
C GLN A 189 -2.42 7.51 -11.88
N VAL A 190 -1.63 7.18 -12.89
CA VAL A 190 -0.28 6.65 -12.70
C VAL A 190 0.69 7.81 -12.48
N TRP A 191 1.07 8.04 -11.23
CA TRP A 191 1.97 9.14 -10.86
C TRP A 191 3.39 8.97 -11.44
N GLN A 192 3.96 10.08 -11.90
CA GLN A 192 5.37 10.22 -12.28
C GLN A 192 5.90 11.57 -11.77
N PRO A 193 7.24 11.73 -11.60
CA PRO A 193 7.83 13.02 -11.24
C PRO A 193 7.36 14.15 -12.18
N GLY A 194 6.88 15.24 -11.60
CA GLY A 194 6.31 16.38 -12.35
C GLY A 194 4.80 16.29 -12.62
N ALA A 195 4.13 15.21 -12.24
CA ALA A 195 2.67 15.13 -12.32
C ALA A 195 2.00 16.23 -11.47
N SER A 196 0.86 16.75 -11.95
CA SER A 196 0.06 17.77 -11.27
C SER A 196 -0.80 17.23 -10.12
N PHE A 197 -0.67 15.95 -9.81
CA PHE A 197 -1.40 15.27 -8.74
C PHE A 197 -0.44 14.47 -7.86
N SER A 198 -0.89 14.13 -6.66
CA SER A 198 -0.13 13.34 -5.68
C SER A 198 -0.46 11.84 -5.81
N PRO A 199 0.51 10.93 -5.63
CA PRO A 199 0.23 9.49 -5.54
C PRO A 199 -0.38 9.10 -4.19
N PHE A 200 -0.31 9.99 -3.20
CA PHE A 200 -0.73 9.71 -1.83
C PHE A 200 -2.24 9.80 -1.67
N HIS A 201 -2.81 8.89 -0.88
CA HIS A 201 -4.25 8.93 -0.61
C HIS A 201 -4.61 10.21 0.16
N PRO A 202 -5.73 10.90 -0.14
CA PRO A 202 -6.07 12.14 0.54
C PRO A 202 -6.22 12.00 2.06
N GLN A 203 -6.74 10.87 2.54
CA GLN A 203 -6.82 10.61 3.99
C GLN A 203 -5.45 10.49 4.65
N PHE A 204 -4.46 9.92 3.95
CA PHE A 204 -3.09 9.84 4.46
C PHE A 204 -2.51 11.25 4.66
N LEU A 205 -2.68 12.12 3.65
CA LEU A 205 -2.26 13.52 3.73
C LEU A 205 -2.99 14.28 4.85
N GLN A 206 -4.30 14.04 5.03
CA GLN A 206 -5.08 14.64 6.12
C GLN A 206 -4.56 14.24 7.51
N ARG A 207 -4.14 12.98 7.69
CA ARG A 207 -3.54 12.51 8.94
C ARG A 207 -2.17 13.14 9.20
N LEU A 208 -1.44 13.49 8.16
CA LEU A 208 -0.13 14.14 8.26
C LEU A 208 -0.20 15.66 8.42
N ALA A 209 -1.28 16.29 7.98
CA ALA A 209 -1.45 17.75 7.98
C ALA A 209 -1.19 18.45 9.34
N PRO A 210 -1.49 17.85 10.51
CA PRO A 210 -1.17 18.47 11.80
C PRO A 210 0.31 18.46 12.18
N PHE A 211 1.16 17.71 11.47
CA PHE A 211 2.58 17.57 11.82
C PHE A 211 3.46 18.45 10.95
N ASN A 212 4.32 19.23 11.60
CA ASN A 212 5.25 20.15 10.94
C ASN A 212 6.59 19.48 10.58
N THR A 213 6.80 18.24 11.01
CA THR A 213 7.99 17.46 10.70
C THR A 213 7.60 16.00 10.49
N ILE A 214 7.95 15.48 9.32
CA ILE A 214 7.75 14.08 8.96
C ILE A 214 9.15 13.47 8.86
N ARG A 215 9.35 12.33 9.50
CA ARG A 215 10.58 11.54 9.35
C ARG A 215 10.25 10.18 8.76
N PHE A 216 11.15 9.68 7.92
CA PHE A 216 10.93 8.50 7.07
C PHE A 216 11.68 7.26 7.58
N MET A 217 12.03 7.22 8.87
CA MET A 217 12.87 6.16 9.45
C MET A 217 12.43 4.74 9.08
N ASP A 218 11.15 4.43 9.28
CA ASP A 218 10.62 3.08 9.02
C ASP A 218 10.29 2.86 7.54
N TRP A 219 10.08 3.94 6.79
CA TRP A 219 9.79 3.90 5.36
C TRP A 219 11.05 3.62 4.53
N GLU A 220 12.19 4.19 4.93
CA GLU A 220 13.48 3.98 4.28
C GLU A 220 14.19 2.70 4.78
N GLU A 221 13.60 1.97 5.73
CA GLU A 221 14.18 0.76 6.33
C GLU A 221 15.59 0.98 6.90
N ILE A 222 15.89 2.18 7.41
CA ILE A 222 17.24 2.56 7.88
C ILE A 222 17.57 2.10 9.32
N ASN A 223 16.74 1.24 9.91
CA ASN A 223 17.01 0.58 11.19
C ASN A 223 17.65 -0.80 10.91
N GLY A 224 18.98 -0.85 10.86
CA GLY A 224 19.78 -2.07 10.74
C GLY A 224 20.49 -2.44 12.04
#